data_AF-J8D1K2-F1
#
_entry.id   AF-J8D1K2-F1
#
_cell.length_a   1.000
_cell.length_b   1.000
_cell.length_c   1.000
_cell.angle_alpha   90.00
_cell.angle_beta   90.00
_cell.angle_gamma   90.00
#
_symmetry.space_group_name_H-M   'P 1'
#
loop_
_entity.id
_entity.type
_entity.pdbx_description
1 polymer ?
#
loop_
_entity_poly.entity_id
_entity_poly.type
_entity_poly.pdbx_seq_one_letter_code
_entity_poly.pdbx_strand_id
1 'polypeptide(L)'
;MVNINYALAPKREYPTPVLQLGEAYEYIKENAKEYDLKLDRVYFAGDFAGAQISGQLVNIQISPKYAKLTKISAIVDPSTIKGVLLFCGPYNMPALAKMETTKEVQDFMRISGWAYLGEKDFEKLSEVEIASIFKYVIKDYPPAFITDGNTASFEDQGKALVSALQSTEVPVDILIN
;
A
#
# COMPACT_ATOMS: atom_id res chain seq x y z
N MET A 1 4.16 -6.32 -17.78
CA MET A 1 3.70 -5.27 -16.85
C MET A 1 2.22 -5.04 -17.13
N VAL A 2 1.39 -5.09 -16.11
CA VAL A 2 -0.05 -4.77 -16.23
C VAL A 2 -0.29 -3.51 -15.39
N ASN A 3 -0.71 -2.44 -16.05
CA ASN A 3 -1.06 -1.19 -15.37
C ASN A 3 -2.56 -1.16 -15.15
N ILE A 4 -2.96 -0.89 -13.91
CA ILE A 4 -4.36 -0.87 -13.52
C ILE A 4 -4.81 0.56 -13.26
N ASN A 5 -6.02 0.87 -13.68
CA ASN A 5 -6.74 2.01 -13.15
C ASN A 5 -7.54 1.53 -11.94
N TYR A 6 -7.63 2.39 -10.92
CA TYR A 6 -8.51 2.22 -9.79
C TYR A 6 -9.42 3.45 -9.66
N ALA A 7 -10.54 3.28 -8.97
CA ALA A 7 -11.49 4.34 -8.74
C ALA A 7 -10.88 5.42 -7.85
N LEU A 8 -11.02 6.67 -8.28
CA LEU A 8 -10.46 7.81 -7.57
C LEU A 8 -11.43 8.40 -6.56
N ALA A 9 -10.88 8.84 -5.43
CA ALA A 9 -11.56 9.69 -4.48
C ALA A 9 -11.98 11.04 -5.13
N PRO A 10 -13.08 11.66 -4.69
CA PRO A 10 -14.04 11.19 -3.69
C PRO A 10 -15.14 10.28 -4.28
N LYS A 11 -15.06 9.88 -5.56
CA LYS A 11 -16.13 9.06 -6.19
C LYS A 11 -16.23 7.66 -5.58
N ARG A 12 -15.10 7.13 -5.10
CA ARG A 12 -15.00 5.90 -4.31
C ARG A 12 -13.98 6.12 -3.21
N GLU A 13 -14.36 5.69 -2.01
CA GLU A 13 -13.57 5.81 -0.80
C GLU A 13 -12.80 4.51 -0.52
N TYR A 14 -11.82 4.59 0.36
CA TYR A 14 -11.16 3.45 0.97
C TYR A 14 -12.18 2.48 1.59
N PRO A 15 -12.04 1.15 1.41
CA PRO A 15 -10.91 0.44 0.80
C PRO A 15 -11.08 0.11 -0.70
N THR A 16 -11.94 0.80 -1.45
CA THR A 16 -12.28 0.43 -2.85
C THR A 16 -11.06 0.21 -3.74
N PRO A 17 -10.02 1.08 -3.75
CA PRO A 17 -8.85 0.83 -4.62
C PRO A 17 -8.05 -0.43 -4.27
N VAL A 18 -8.04 -0.85 -3.01
CA VAL A 18 -7.40 -2.11 -2.58
C VAL A 18 -8.19 -3.31 -3.11
N LEU A 19 -9.52 -3.25 -3.03
CA LEU A 19 -10.40 -4.28 -3.60
C LEU A 19 -10.19 -4.38 -5.11
N GLN A 20 -10.12 -3.26 -5.81
CA GLN A 20 -9.96 -3.23 -7.27
C GLN A 20 -8.60 -3.72 -7.76
N LEU A 21 -7.52 -3.50 -6.99
CA LEU A 21 -6.24 -4.17 -7.29
C LEU A 21 -6.37 -5.69 -7.15
N GLY A 22 -7.16 -6.16 -6.18
CA GLY A 22 -7.48 -7.58 -6.04
C GLY A 22 -8.31 -8.13 -7.22
N GLU A 23 -9.41 -7.46 -7.57
CA GLU A 23 -10.27 -7.80 -8.71
C GLU A 23 -9.45 -7.84 -10.03
N ALA A 24 -8.53 -6.89 -10.21
CA ALA A 24 -7.64 -6.88 -11.36
C ALA A 24 -6.71 -8.11 -11.38
N TYR A 25 -6.19 -8.54 -10.23
CA TYR A 25 -5.40 -9.77 -10.14
C TYR A 25 -6.23 -11.01 -10.52
N GLU A 26 -7.49 -11.11 -10.08
CA GLU A 26 -8.37 -12.22 -10.45
C GLU A 26 -8.63 -12.26 -11.96
N TYR A 27 -8.94 -11.10 -12.56
CA TYR A 27 -9.07 -10.99 -14.01
C TYR A 27 -7.79 -11.42 -14.73
N ILE A 28 -6.62 -10.96 -14.28
CA ILE A 28 -5.33 -11.37 -14.85
C ILE A 28 -5.14 -12.89 -14.74
N LYS A 29 -5.50 -13.49 -13.60
CA LYS A 29 -5.40 -14.93 -13.35
C LYS A 29 -6.29 -15.74 -14.28
N GLU A 30 -7.52 -15.32 -14.49
CA GLU A 30 -8.47 -15.96 -15.42
C GLU A 30 -7.99 -15.90 -16.86
N ASN A 31 -7.31 -14.81 -17.25
CA ASN A 31 -6.85 -14.56 -18.61
C ASN A 31 -5.35 -14.79 -18.80
N ALA A 32 -4.66 -15.41 -17.82
CA ALA A 32 -3.20 -15.53 -17.84
C ALA A 32 -2.69 -16.27 -19.08
N LYS A 33 -3.43 -17.30 -19.54
CA LYS A 33 -3.09 -18.06 -20.75
C LYS A 33 -3.26 -17.24 -22.03
N GLU A 34 -4.28 -16.38 -22.09
CA GLU A 34 -4.52 -15.52 -23.25
C GLU A 34 -3.39 -14.51 -23.43
N TYR A 35 -2.90 -13.96 -22.31
CA TYR A 35 -1.86 -12.93 -22.29
C TYR A 35 -0.43 -13.47 -22.15
N ASP A 36 -0.23 -14.79 -22.19
CA ASP A 36 1.06 -15.47 -21.95
C ASP A 36 1.76 -15.02 -20.64
N LEU A 37 0.95 -14.83 -19.58
CA LEU A 37 1.41 -14.39 -18.27
C LEU A 37 1.76 -15.58 -17.38
N LYS A 38 2.92 -15.50 -16.73
CA LYS A 38 3.36 -16.45 -15.71
C LYS A 38 3.12 -15.86 -14.33
N LEU A 39 2.16 -16.41 -13.60
CA LEU A 39 1.79 -15.97 -12.25
C LEU A 39 2.49 -16.77 -11.14
N ASP A 40 3.53 -17.52 -11.46
CA ASP A 40 4.40 -18.19 -10.49
C ASP A 40 5.41 -17.22 -9.84
N ARG A 41 5.57 -16.02 -10.45
CA ARG A 41 6.49 -14.96 -10.01
C ARG A 41 5.87 -13.58 -10.23
N VAL A 42 5.17 -13.10 -9.22
CA VAL A 42 4.42 -11.82 -9.26
C VAL A 42 5.12 -10.79 -8.40
N TYR A 43 5.17 -9.55 -8.90
CA TYR A 43 5.61 -8.38 -8.17
C TYR A 43 4.45 -7.37 -8.11
N PHE A 44 4.24 -6.78 -6.95
CA PHE A 44 3.32 -5.66 -6.78
C PHE A 44 4.11 -4.37 -6.71
N ALA A 45 3.65 -3.33 -7.40
CA ALA A 45 4.36 -2.07 -7.44
C ALA A 45 3.39 -0.90 -7.44
N GLY A 46 3.77 0.20 -6.79
CA GLY A 46 2.96 1.40 -6.82
C GLY A 46 3.71 2.63 -6.35
N ASP A 47 3.27 3.78 -6.87
CA ASP A 47 3.80 5.10 -6.56
C ASP A 47 2.74 5.91 -5.79
N PHE A 48 3.19 6.70 -4.82
CA PHE A 48 2.34 7.53 -3.98
C PHE A 48 1.21 6.71 -3.34
N ALA A 49 -0.06 7.05 -3.57
CA ALA A 49 -1.21 6.26 -3.10
C ALA A 49 -1.16 4.80 -3.58
N GLY A 50 -0.61 4.54 -4.76
CA GLY A 50 -0.44 3.19 -5.29
C GLY A 50 0.53 2.34 -4.46
N ALA A 51 1.54 2.96 -3.83
CA ALA A 51 2.46 2.26 -2.92
C ALA A 51 1.72 1.77 -1.68
N GLN A 52 0.88 2.63 -1.09
CA GLN A 52 0.02 2.26 0.05
C GLN A 52 -0.94 1.12 -0.33
N ILE A 53 -1.64 1.26 -1.47
CA ILE A 53 -2.60 0.26 -1.96
C ILE A 53 -1.92 -1.09 -2.20
N SER A 54 -0.78 -1.08 -2.89
CA SER A 54 -0.02 -2.29 -3.21
C SER A 54 0.53 -2.96 -1.95
N GLY A 55 1.15 -2.19 -1.07
CA GLY A 55 1.69 -2.71 0.19
C GLY A 55 0.61 -3.27 1.10
N GLN A 56 -0.58 -2.65 1.12
CA GLN A 56 -1.72 -3.12 1.89
C GLN A 56 -2.29 -4.42 1.33
N LEU A 57 -2.45 -4.52 0.00
CA LEU A 57 -2.91 -5.76 -0.61
C LEU A 57 -1.94 -6.90 -0.28
N VAL A 58 -0.63 -6.68 -0.40
CA VAL A 58 0.39 -7.68 -0.05
C VAL A 58 0.27 -8.13 1.41
N ASN A 59 0.13 -7.20 2.36
CA ASN A 59 -0.12 -7.54 3.77
C ASN A 59 -1.36 -8.45 3.93
N ILE A 60 -2.44 -8.18 3.18
CA ILE A 60 -3.67 -9.01 3.20
C ILE A 60 -3.38 -10.42 2.71
N GLN A 61 -2.56 -10.57 1.66
CA GLN A 61 -2.27 -11.89 1.08
C GLN A 61 -1.47 -12.76 2.04
N ILE A 62 -0.46 -12.20 2.71
CA ILE A 62 0.48 -12.97 3.53
C ILE A 62 0.00 -13.22 4.97
N SER A 63 -0.91 -12.40 5.49
CA SER A 63 -1.28 -12.38 6.91
C SER A 63 -2.76 -12.66 7.11
N PRO A 64 -3.16 -13.89 7.48
CA PRO A 64 -4.55 -14.22 7.78
C PRO A 64 -5.16 -13.33 8.88
N LYS A 65 -4.33 -12.90 9.84
CA LYS A 65 -4.74 -11.96 10.90
C LYS A 65 -5.09 -10.60 10.32
N TYR A 66 -4.30 -10.10 9.37
CA TYR A 66 -4.54 -8.81 8.75
C TYR A 66 -5.70 -8.86 7.75
N ALA A 67 -5.84 -9.93 6.97
CA ALA A 67 -7.01 -10.18 6.13
C ALA A 67 -8.33 -10.15 6.93
N LYS A 68 -8.34 -10.78 8.13
CA LYS A 68 -9.49 -10.71 9.04
C LYS A 68 -9.74 -9.29 9.57
N LEU A 69 -8.68 -8.53 9.83
CA LEU A 69 -8.78 -7.15 10.33
C LEU A 69 -9.37 -6.21 9.26
N THR A 70 -8.91 -6.32 8.02
CA THR A 70 -9.41 -5.52 6.89
C THR A 70 -10.77 -5.99 6.38
N LYS A 71 -11.17 -7.23 6.71
CA LYS A 71 -12.33 -7.93 6.14
C LYS A 71 -12.20 -8.11 4.62
N ILE A 72 -10.97 -8.21 4.12
CA ILE A 72 -10.65 -8.46 2.72
C ILE A 72 -10.00 -9.84 2.62
N SER A 73 -10.54 -10.69 1.76
CA SER A 73 -10.01 -12.04 1.54
C SER A 73 -8.67 -12.00 0.81
N ALA A 74 -7.77 -12.91 1.18
CA ALA A 74 -6.60 -13.22 0.36
C ALA A 74 -7.03 -14.03 -0.88
N ILE A 75 -6.50 -13.64 -2.04
CA ILE A 75 -6.81 -14.19 -3.37
C ILE A 75 -5.56 -14.58 -4.18
N VAL A 76 -4.39 -14.08 -3.74
CA VAL A 76 -3.08 -14.39 -4.31
C VAL A 76 -2.44 -15.46 -3.44
N ASP A 77 -1.84 -16.47 -4.06
CA ASP A 77 -0.99 -17.42 -3.34
C ASP A 77 0.28 -16.68 -2.86
N PRO A 78 0.52 -16.55 -1.54
CA PRO A 78 1.67 -15.82 -1.01
C PRO A 78 3.01 -16.32 -1.55
N SER A 79 3.12 -17.61 -1.87
CA SER A 79 4.36 -18.21 -2.38
C SER A 79 4.73 -17.70 -3.78
N THR A 80 3.79 -17.13 -4.52
CA THR A 80 4.00 -16.55 -5.86
C THR A 80 4.45 -15.09 -5.82
N ILE A 81 4.30 -14.41 -4.68
CA ILE A 81 4.69 -13.00 -4.52
C ILE A 81 6.19 -12.94 -4.26
N LYS A 82 6.96 -12.43 -5.24
CA LYS A 82 8.44 -12.42 -5.20
C LYS A 82 9.03 -11.10 -4.76
N GLY A 83 8.23 -10.05 -4.72
CA GLY A 83 8.66 -8.77 -4.16
C GLY A 83 7.61 -7.69 -4.28
N VAL A 84 7.87 -6.58 -3.60
CA VAL A 84 7.08 -5.36 -3.70
C VAL A 84 7.98 -4.16 -3.98
N LEU A 85 7.53 -3.24 -4.83
CA LEU A 85 8.24 -2.01 -5.15
C LEU A 85 7.38 -0.81 -4.79
N LEU A 86 7.82 -0.05 -3.79
CA LEU A 86 7.02 1.00 -3.17
C LEU A 86 7.74 2.35 -3.31
N PHE A 87 7.13 3.25 -4.10
CA PHE A 87 7.71 4.54 -4.45
C PHE A 87 6.95 5.66 -3.74
N CYS A 88 7.64 6.47 -2.94
CA CYS A 88 7.16 7.72 -2.33
C CYS A 88 5.78 7.61 -1.67
N GLY A 89 5.55 6.54 -0.91
CA GLY A 89 4.23 6.13 -0.44
C GLY A 89 3.86 6.66 0.95
N PRO A 90 2.59 7.05 1.18
CA PRO A 90 2.10 7.29 2.53
C PRO A 90 1.84 5.96 3.24
N TYR A 91 2.63 5.64 4.25
CA TYR A 91 2.49 4.41 5.04
C TYR A 91 1.89 4.64 6.42
N ASN A 92 1.84 5.89 6.90
CA ASN A 92 1.17 6.33 8.12
C ASN A 92 0.00 7.24 7.78
N MET A 93 -1.18 6.64 7.67
CA MET A 93 -2.38 7.31 7.15
C MET A 93 -2.93 8.40 8.09
N PRO A 94 -2.98 8.23 9.43
CA PRO A 94 -3.37 9.32 10.32
C PRO A 94 -2.44 10.54 10.22
N ALA A 95 -1.15 10.33 9.94
CA ALA A 95 -0.18 11.41 9.83
C ALA A 95 -0.38 12.31 8.61
N LEU A 96 -1.17 11.91 7.61
CA LEU A 96 -1.50 12.73 6.44
C LEU A 96 -2.16 14.06 6.84
N ALA A 97 -2.98 14.07 7.88
CA ALA A 97 -3.65 15.28 8.37
C ALA A 97 -2.70 16.30 9.00
N LYS A 98 -1.51 15.85 9.41
CA LYS A 98 -0.55 16.62 10.23
C LYS A 98 0.86 16.59 9.64
N MET A 99 0.98 16.36 8.34
CA MET A 99 2.28 16.32 7.66
C MET A 99 3.03 17.64 7.89
N GLU A 100 4.26 17.55 8.39
CA GLU A 100 5.12 18.71 8.62
C GLU A 100 5.78 19.13 7.30
N THR A 101 5.16 20.08 6.60
CA THR A 101 5.58 20.55 5.29
C THR A 101 5.02 21.95 5.03
N THR A 102 5.20 22.49 3.83
CA THR A 102 4.54 23.74 3.41
C THR A 102 3.02 23.65 3.58
N LYS A 103 2.37 24.78 3.85
CA LYS A 103 0.93 24.82 4.09
C LYS A 103 0.14 24.28 2.89
N GLU A 104 0.61 24.56 1.68
CA GLU A 104 0.00 24.13 0.43
C GLU A 104 0.00 22.60 0.30
N VAL A 105 1.14 21.96 0.58
CA VAL A 105 1.25 20.49 0.56
C VAL A 105 0.44 19.88 1.70
N GLN A 106 0.47 20.47 2.89
CA GLN A 106 -0.32 19.99 4.02
C GLN A 106 -1.83 20.04 3.74
N ASP A 107 -2.34 21.15 3.19
CA ASP A 107 -3.75 21.29 2.81
C ASP A 107 -4.11 20.28 1.71
N PHE A 108 -3.24 20.07 0.72
CA PHE A 108 -3.44 19.06 -0.31
C PHE A 108 -3.54 17.64 0.28
N MET A 109 -2.66 17.28 1.22
CA MET A 109 -2.68 15.96 1.86
C MET A 109 -3.90 15.77 2.75
N ARG A 110 -4.30 16.79 3.50
CA ARG A 110 -5.51 16.76 4.34
C ARG A 110 -6.78 16.60 3.50
N ILE A 111 -6.90 17.33 2.39
CA ILE A 111 -8.03 17.20 1.45
C ILE A 111 -8.02 15.83 0.78
N SER A 112 -6.84 15.34 0.36
CA SER A 112 -6.71 14.02 -0.24
C SER A 112 -7.09 12.91 0.73
N GLY A 113 -6.64 12.98 1.98
CA GLY A 113 -7.02 12.06 3.05
C GLY A 113 -8.52 12.07 3.32
N TRP A 114 -9.13 13.26 3.41
CA TRP A 114 -10.59 13.39 3.55
C TRP A 114 -11.32 12.75 2.36
N ALA A 115 -10.97 13.11 1.13
CA ALA A 115 -11.62 12.55 -0.05
C ALA A 115 -11.45 11.02 -0.12
N TYR A 116 -10.30 10.49 0.29
CA TYR A 116 -10.00 9.07 0.25
C TYR A 116 -10.71 8.28 1.34
N LEU A 117 -10.85 8.83 2.54
CA LEU A 117 -11.36 8.13 3.72
C LEU A 117 -12.83 8.47 4.03
N GLY A 118 -13.43 9.39 3.28
CA GLY A 118 -14.84 9.81 3.41
C GLY A 118 -15.09 10.80 4.55
N GLU A 119 -14.19 10.88 5.53
CA GLU A 119 -14.36 11.67 6.74
C GLU A 119 -13.35 12.81 6.86
N LYS A 120 -13.81 13.97 7.30
CA LYS A 120 -12.96 15.17 7.41
C LYS A 120 -11.91 15.03 8.53
N ASP A 121 -12.30 14.41 9.64
CA ASP A 121 -11.44 14.13 10.80
C ASP A 121 -10.96 12.66 10.76
N PHE A 122 -10.58 12.20 9.57
CA PHE A 122 -10.22 10.80 9.32
C PHE A 122 -9.12 10.28 10.27
N GLU A 123 -8.24 11.15 10.76
CA GLU A 123 -7.15 10.77 11.66
C GLU A 123 -7.63 10.24 13.02
N LYS A 124 -8.93 10.40 13.34
CA LYS A 124 -9.56 9.87 14.55
C LYS A 124 -10.19 8.49 14.35
N LEU A 125 -10.27 8.02 13.10
CA LEU A 125 -10.92 6.76 12.76
C LEU A 125 -9.97 5.58 13.02
N SER A 126 -10.50 4.54 13.65
CA SER A 126 -9.75 3.31 13.91
C SER A 126 -9.37 2.57 12.62
N GLU A 127 -10.18 2.73 11.57
CA GLU A 127 -10.02 2.12 10.26
C GLU A 127 -8.82 2.69 9.50
N VAL A 128 -8.45 3.93 9.78
CA VAL A 128 -7.30 4.62 9.19
C VAL A 128 -6.00 4.08 9.74
N GLU A 129 -6.00 3.65 11.00
CA GLU A 129 -4.88 2.91 11.58
C GLU A 129 -4.65 1.60 10.84
N ILE A 130 -5.71 0.89 10.44
CA ILE A 130 -5.61 -0.36 9.67
C ILE A 130 -4.93 -0.11 8.32
N ALA A 131 -5.15 1.04 7.68
CA ALA A 131 -4.52 1.42 6.41
C ALA A 131 -3.02 1.78 6.55
N SER A 132 -2.51 1.91 7.79
CA SER A 132 -1.09 2.20 8.05
C SER A 132 -0.24 0.93 8.00
N ILE A 133 0.20 0.57 6.80
CA ILE A 133 0.71 -0.78 6.49
C ILE A 133 1.94 -1.22 7.31
N PHE A 134 2.79 -0.28 7.73
CA PHE A 134 4.02 -0.59 8.48
C PHE A 134 3.75 -1.23 9.84
N LYS A 135 2.53 -1.05 10.40
CA LYS A 135 2.13 -1.65 11.69
C LYS A 135 1.80 -3.14 11.59
N TYR A 136 1.69 -3.68 10.38
CA TYR A 136 1.13 -5.02 10.13
C TYR A 136 2.06 -5.92 9.32
N VAL A 137 3.27 -5.47 9.02
CA VAL A 137 4.29 -6.32 8.39
C VAL A 137 4.68 -7.47 9.32
N ILE A 138 4.98 -8.61 8.72
CA ILE A 138 5.38 -9.84 9.42
C ILE A 138 6.57 -10.46 8.69
N LYS A 139 7.25 -11.41 9.34
CA LYS A 139 8.42 -12.11 8.77
C LYS A 139 8.19 -12.77 7.40
N ASP A 140 6.94 -13.07 7.05
CA ASP A 140 6.56 -13.68 5.78
C ASP A 140 6.29 -12.64 4.66
N TYR A 141 6.53 -11.35 4.93
CA TYR A 141 6.42 -10.30 3.91
C TYR A 141 7.50 -10.50 2.83
N PRO A 142 7.17 -10.34 1.54
CA PRO A 142 8.14 -10.57 0.47
C PRO A 142 9.25 -9.51 0.49
N PRO A 143 10.41 -9.77 -0.13
CA PRO A 143 11.45 -8.76 -0.28
C PRO A 143 10.91 -7.45 -0.85
N ALA A 144 11.34 -6.32 -0.30
CA ALA A 144 10.82 -5.01 -0.67
C ALA A 144 11.91 -4.10 -1.23
N PHE A 145 11.58 -3.34 -2.27
CA PHE A 145 12.32 -2.16 -2.68
C PHE A 145 11.51 -0.93 -2.27
N ILE A 146 12.11 -0.02 -1.49
CA ILE A 146 11.43 1.19 -0.99
C ILE A 146 12.27 2.42 -1.32
N THR A 147 11.64 3.42 -1.91
CA THR A 147 12.25 4.72 -2.18
C THR A 147 11.32 5.86 -1.81
N ASP A 148 11.90 7.00 -1.45
CA ASP A 148 11.16 8.21 -1.10
C ASP A 148 11.99 9.46 -1.41
N GLY A 149 11.30 10.58 -1.63
CA GLY A 149 11.95 11.88 -1.80
C GLY A 149 12.29 12.50 -0.44
N ASN A 150 13.35 13.31 -0.40
CA ASN A 150 13.77 14.02 0.81
C ASN A 150 13.18 15.44 0.96
N THR A 151 12.16 15.78 0.17
CA THR A 151 11.52 17.10 0.20
C THR A 151 10.05 16.96 -0.14
N ALA A 152 9.18 17.46 0.75
CA ALA A 152 7.72 17.41 0.59
C ALA A 152 7.17 16.01 0.22
N SER A 153 7.81 14.96 0.76
CA SER A 153 7.48 13.55 0.53
C SER A 153 7.41 12.78 1.85
N PHE A 154 7.38 11.45 1.83
CA PHE A 154 7.09 10.63 3.01
C PHE A 154 8.33 9.92 3.58
N GLU A 155 9.51 10.53 3.47
CA GLU A 155 10.80 9.99 3.92
C GLU A 155 10.73 9.29 5.29
N ASP A 156 10.21 9.96 6.31
CA ASP A 156 10.10 9.40 7.67
C ASP A 156 9.18 8.17 7.72
N GLN A 157 8.11 8.16 6.91
CA GLN A 157 7.21 7.01 6.82
C GLN A 157 7.87 5.86 6.06
N GLY A 158 8.61 6.15 4.99
CA GLY A 158 9.44 5.18 4.27
C GLY A 158 10.46 4.53 5.21
N LYS A 159 11.20 5.34 5.98
CA LYS A 159 12.15 4.88 7.01
C LYS A 159 11.47 4.04 8.09
N ALA A 160 10.26 4.41 8.52
CA ALA A 160 9.49 3.63 9.48
C ALA A 160 9.07 2.26 8.92
N LEU A 161 8.65 2.18 7.66
CA LEU A 161 8.33 0.92 6.99
C LEU A 161 9.56 0.02 6.82
N VAL A 162 10.68 0.60 6.39
CA VAL A 162 11.98 -0.10 6.31
C VAL A 162 12.36 -0.69 7.66
N SER A 163 12.29 0.12 8.72
CA SER A 163 12.62 -0.33 10.08
C SER A 163 11.72 -1.47 10.54
N ALA A 164 10.41 -1.38 10.26
CA ALA A 164 9.45 -2.43 10.60
C ALA A 164 9.77 -3.75 9.88
N LEU A 165 10.03 -3.71 8.56
CA LEU A 165 10.39 -4.87 7.76
C LEU A 165 11.70 -5.52 8.23
N GLN A 166 12.75 -4.73 8.43
CA GLN A 166 14.03 -5.22 8.91
C GLN A 166 13.93 -5.83 10.32
N SER A 167 13.11 -5.27 11.20
CA SER A 167 12.86 -5.84 12.53
C SER A 167 12.18 -7.21 12.49
N THR A 168 11.52 -7.53 11.37
CA THR A 168 10.92 -8.85 11.09
C THR A 168 11.79 -9.74 10.20
N GLU A 169 13.06 -9.37 9.98
CA GLU A 169 14.03 -10.10 9.14
C GLU A 169 13.68 -10.17 7.65
N VAL A 170 12.79 -9.30 7.18
CA VAL A 170 12.43 -9.21 5.77
C VAL A 170 13.54 -8.48 5.00
N PRO A 171 14.03 -9.02 3.87
CA PRO A 171 15.00 -8.32 3.03
C PRO A 171 14.43 -7.03 2.45
N VAL A 172 15.16 -5.93 2.60
CA VAL A 172 14.75 -4.61 2.07
C VAL A 172 15.92 -3.94 1.38
N ASP A 173 15.72 -3.57 0.12
CA ASP A 173 16.57 -2.63 -0.61
C ASP A 173 15.97 -1.22 -0.50
N ILE A 174 16.81 -0.23 -0.22
CA ILE A 174 16.36 1.15 0.01
C ILE A 174 17.06 2.14 -0.91
N LEU A 175 16.29 3.13 -1.35
CA LEU A 175 16.79 4.37 -1.94
C LEU A 175 16.11 5.54 -1.23
N ILE A 176 16.55 5.76 0.01
CA ILE A 176 16.15 6.85 0.90
C ILE A 176 17.44 7.37 1.54
N ASN A 177 17.59 8.69 1.66
CA ASN A 177 18.80 9.32 2.20
C ASN A 177 19.01 9.07 3.70
#